data_AF-A0ABC8QLY3-F1
#
_entry.id   AF-A0ABC8QLY3-F1
#
_cell.length_a   1.000
_cell.length_b   1.000
_cell.length_c   1.000
_cell.angle_alpha   90.00
_cell.angle_beta   90.00
_cell.angle_gamma   90.00
#
_symmetry.space_group_name_H-M   'P 1'
#
loop_
_entity.id
_entity.type
_entity.pdbx_description
1 polymer ?
#
loop_
_entity_poly.entity_id
_entity_poly.type
_entity_poly.pdbx_seq_one_letter_code
_entity_poly.pdbx_strand_id
1 'polypeptide(L)'
;MHWRSSLKLGDSRQRVSMALADTTDHEIYVTLTCCYNEKYDSVKGSVGTQLVGERVKIILDEVRDLSLFTRIQCLQHIGEHFQPAMDGLENEGYSVVGDAVLKDYIFVHLDSNHEKFNLLMLATFPKYLSFMLQKLFSLVDQTSVPDNPDSLQNQEVLLPGHLIIIYVKEKLQDWLLKVRRLLQDEINSKSKKFEFNSLAHVKKVMDKYPSRQISSAVETMLKTGRLATQSGLDLQQRAGLTVQAERLNFLRFFSHFRAIHRGASFAGLRTTSVRKLLPEGWGFLCPVHTPDGEPCGLLNHMTSSCRVTSYYDSQGNIRDFFKIRLSILSVLVGVGMTPSSPKLVQAGPPEVLSVLLDGRVVGSIPSDIVEKSVSHLRKLKLSSTSVIPDDLEVGYIPLSLGGAYPGLYLFTCPSRFVRPVRNISVPPQEGNDVELIGALEQVFMEISCPDGGNGGRRNNFLATHGEIHPTGILSVVASLTPWSDHNQSPRNMYQCQMAKQTMGFSLQSIHCRADQKLYHLQTPQNPIVRTSAYEKYSVDEFPLGTNAIVAVLAYSGYDMEDAMLLNKSSVDRGFGHGYIYQAQGTASRRRTQGEASLEKRVLGGRFRILLSLGNRRKQTVD
;
A
#
# COMPACT_ATOMS: atom_id res chain seq x y z
N MET A 1 -18.32 2.00 12.41
CA MET A 1 -19.27 0.86 12.46
C MET A 1 -20.73 1.26 12.70
N HIS A 2 -21.07 2.45 13.22
CA HIS A 2 -22.46 2.92 13.32
C HIS A 2 -23.08 3.48 12.02
N TRP A 3 -22.32 3.58 10.92
CA TRP A 3 -22.79 4.10 9.63
C TRP A 3 -23.64 3.13 8.80
N ARG A 4 -23.66 1.83 9.14
CA ARG A 4 -24.30 0.79 8.32
C ARG A 4 -25.78 0.53 8.63
N SER A 5 -26.29 0.97 9.78
CA SER A 5 -27.64 0.59 10.22
C SER A 5 -28.76 1.52 9.76
N SER A 6 -28.45 2.74 9.29
CA SER A 6 -29.46 3.75 8.95
C SER A 6 -29.62 4.00 7.44
N LEU A 7 -28.82 3.33 6.61
CA LEU A 7 -28.83 3.48 5.15
C LEU A 7 -29.31 2.17 4.51
N LYS A 8 -30.58 2.11 4.09
CA LYS A 8 -30.97 1.17 3.04
C LYS A 8 -30.12 1.50 1.81
N LEU A 9 -29.27 0.57 1.40
CA LEU A 9 -28.15 0.83 0.47
C LEU A 9 -28.57 1.11 -0.99
N GLY A 10 -29.84 0.87 -1.36
CA GLY A 10 -30.40 1.25 -2.66
C GLY A 10 -30.81 2.73 -2.71
N ASP A 11 -31.59 3.16 -1.72
CA ASP A 11 -32.22 4.49 -1.59
C ASP A 11 -31.26 5.69 -1.62
N SER A 12 -29.99 5.49 -1.25
CA SER A 12 -29.03 6.58 -1.00
C SER A 12 -28.18 6.95 -2.22
N ARG A 13 -27.98 6.03 -3.17
CA ARG A 13 -26.99 6.22 -4.25
C ARG A 13 -27.44 7.23 -5.30
N GLN A 14 -28.72 7.25 -5.62
CA GLN A 14 -29.26 8.17 -6.63
C GLN A 14 -29.53 9.59 -6.07
N ARG A 15 -29.82 9.71 -4.76
CA ARG A 15 -29.91 11.01 -4.08
C ARG A 15 -28.60 11.80 -4.20
N VAL A 16 -27.49 11.10 -4.04
CA VAL A 16 -26.15 11.65 -4.21
C VAL A 16 -25.92 12.07 -5.67
N SER A 17 -26.34 11.25 -6.63
CA SER A 17 -26.21 11.53 -8.05
C SER A 17 -26.89 12.83 -8.48
N MET A 18 -28.17 13.03 -8.14
CA MET A 18 -28.87 14.27 -8.47
C MET A 18 -28.41 15.48 -7.64
N ALA A 19 -27.73 15.25 -6.51
CA ALA A 19 -27.11 16.32 -5.73
C ALA A 19 -25.76 16.80 -6.32
N LEU A 20 -25.08 15.96 -7.10
CA LEU A 20 -23.76 16.25 -7.66
C LEU A 20 -23.82 17.15 -8.90
N ALA A 21 -24.81 16.99 -9.78
CA ALA A 21 -24.99 17.81 -10.97
C ALA A 21 -26.48 17.98 -11.31
N ASP A 22 -26.83 19.06 -12.03
CA ASP A 22 -28.18 19.25 -12.56
C ASP A 22 -28.41 18.28 -13.73
N THR A 23 -29.25 17.27 -13.50
CA THR A 23 -29.50 16.19 -14.47
C THR A 23 -30.94 15.78 -14.58
N THR A 24 -31.32 15.25 -15.74
CA THR A 24 -32.65 14.70 -15.99
C THR A 24 -32.69 13.16 -15.84
N ASP A 25 -33.85 12.62 -15.44
CA ASP A 25 -34.09 11.17 -15.36
C ASP A 25 -33.78 10.46 -16.68
N HIS A 26 -34.08 11.10 -17.81
CA HIS A 26 -33.81 10.58 -19.14
C HIS A 26 -32.30 10.43 -19.40
N GLU A 27 -31.50 11.42 -19.00
CA GLU A 27 -30.04 11.35 -19.15
C GLU A 27 -29.45 10.21 -18.32
N ILE A 28 -29.95 10.02 -17.09
CA ILE A 28 -29.56 8.90 -16.23
C ILE A 28 -29.91 7.56 -16.88
N TYR A 29 -31.15 7.43 -17.39
CA TYR A 29 -31.63 6.20 -18.03
C TYR A 29 -30.81 5.83 -19.27
N VAL A 30 -30.62 6.77 -20.19
CA VAL A 30 -29.84 6.55 -21.43
C VAL A 30 -28.40 6.20 -21.13
N THR A 31 -27.81 6.84 -20.11
CA THR A 31 -26.42 6.59 -19.70
C THR A 31 -26.23 5.17 -19.13
N LEU A 32 -27.20 4.67 -18.37
CA LEU A 32 -27.10 3.33 -17.79
C LEU A 32 -27.46 2.24 -18.81
N THR A 33 -28.28 2.57 -19.79
CA THR A 33 -28.69 1.66 -20.88
C THR A 33 -27.85 1.79 -22.14
N CYS A 34 -26.83 2.65 -22.21
CA CYS A 34 -26.02 2.82 -23.43
C CYS A 34 -25.18 1.57 -23.81
N CYS A 35 -25.05 0.61 -22.91
CA CYS A 35 -24.42 -0.70 -23.16
C CYS A 35 -25.43 -1.76 -23.64
N TYR A 36 -26.73 -1.43 -23.65
CA TYR A 36 -27.80 -2.27 -24.15
C TYR A 36 -27.84 -2.18 -25.67
N ASN A 37 -27.69 -3.33 -26.33
CA ASN A 37 -27.97 -3.44 -27.75
C ASN A 37 -28.66 -4.78 -28.02
N GLU A 38 -29.95 -4.72 -28.40
CA GLU A 38 -30.79 -5.87 -28.75
C GLU A 38 -30.20 -6.74 -29.88
N LYS A 39 -29.22 -6.23 -30.64
CA LYS A 39 -28.55 -6.96 -31.72
C LYS A 39 -27.40 -7.86 -31.25
N TYR A 40 -26.88 -7.69 -30.03
CA TYR A 40 -25.59 -8.24 -29.60
C TYR A 40 -25.66 -9.03 -28.28
N ASP A 41 -26.68 -9.87 -28.09
CA ASP A 41 -26.85 -10.77 -26.92
C ASP A 41 -25.65 -11.71 -26.62
N SER A 42 -24.59 -11.72 -27.45
CA SER A 42 -23.46 -12.64 -27.35
C SER A 42 -22.08 -12.05 -27.69
N VAL A 43 -21.87 -10.73 -27.58
CA VAL A 43 -20.57 -10.10 -27.88
C VAL A 43 -19.72 -9.89 -26.62
N LYS A 44 -18.39 -9.97 -26.77
CA LYS A 44 -17.43 -9.80 -25.65
C LYS A 44 -17.58 -8.42 -25.00
N GLY A 45 -17.98 -8.38 -23.73
CA GLY A 45 -18.04 -7.15 -22.94
C GLY A 45 -19.35 -6.34 -23.03
N SER A 46 -20.35 -6.81 -23.78
CA SER A 46 -21.70 -6.20 -23.77
C SER A 46 -22.50 -6.67 -22.56
N VAL A 47 -23.27 -5.76 -21.94
CA VAL A 47 -24.25 -6.09 -20.89
C VAL A 47 -25.60 -6.29 -21.60
N GLY A 48 -26.03 -7.54 -21.70
CA GLY A 48 -26.98 -7.98 -22.73
C GLY A 48 -28.42 -8.17 -22.28
N THR A 49 -28.87 -7.56 -21.17
CA THR A 49 -30.18 -7.93 -20.60
C THR A 49 -31.14 -6.75 -20.41
N GLN A 50 -32.41 -6.96 -20.82
CA GLN A 50 -33.56 -6.09 -20.50
C GLN A 50 -33.67 -5.78 -19.00
N LEU A 51 -33.13 -6.68 -18.16
CA LEU A 51 -32.98 -6.53 -16.71
C LEU A 51 -32.33 -5.20 -16.31
N VAL A 52 -31.32 -4.70 -17.04
CA VAL A 52 -30.68 -3.42 -16.69
C VAL A 52 -31.67 -2.27 -16.83
N GLY A 53 -32.42 -2.22 -17.94
CA GLY A 53 -33.42 -1.18 -18.17
C GLY A 53 -34.52 -1.18 -17.11
N GLU A 54 -35.02 -2.35 -16.72
CA GLU A 54 -36.02 -2.48 -15.66
C GLU A 54 -35.50 -2.06 -14.29
N ARG A 55 -34.28 -2.48 -13.93
CA ARG A 55 -33.65 -2.10 -12.65
C ARG A 55 -33.40 -0.61 -12.56
N VAL A 56 -32.98 0.03 -13.65
CA VAL A 56 -32.78 1.47 -13.71
C VAL A 56 -34.10 2.22 -13.56
N LYS A 57 -35.20 1.72 -14.15
CA LYS A 57 -36.54 2.29 -13.94
C LYS A 57 -36.98 2.22 -12.48
N ILE A 58 -36.80 1.07 -11.82
CA ILE A 58 -37.13 0.92 -10.40
C ILE A 58 -36.37 1.94 -9.54
N ILE A 59 -35.07 2.10 -9.79
CA ILE A 59 -34.22 3.07 -9.11
C ILE A 59 -34.77 4.50 -9.33
N LEU A 60 -35.08 4.89 -10.57
CA LEU A 60 -35.66 6.19 -10.91
C LEU A 60 -37.03 6.45 -10.26
N ASP A 61 -37.90 5.43 -10.22
CA ASP A 61 -39.23 5.56 -9.63
C ASP A 61 -39.17 5.74 -8.11
N GLU A 62 -38.26 5.06 -7.40
CA GLU A 62 -38.03 5.25 -5.95
C GLU A 62 -37.64 6.69 -5.60
N VAL A 63 -36.86 7.34 -6.46
CA VAL A 63 -36.48 8.75 -6.28
C VAL A 63 -37.63 9.69 -6.56
N ARG A 64 -38.48 9.37 -7.53
CA ARG A 64 -39.69 10.14 -7.83
C ARG A 64 -40.68 10.10 -6.66
N ASP A 65 -40.80 8.96 -5.97
CA ASP A 65 -41.64 8.82 -4.78
C ASP A 65 -41.21 9.76 -3.63
N LEU A 66 -39.92 10.11 -3.57
CA LEU A 66 -39.38 11.05 -2.59
C LEU A 66 -39.65 12.53 -2.93
N SER A 67 -40.25 12.82 -4.10
CA SER A 67 -40.59 14.18 -4.55
C SER A 67 -39.39 15.16 -4.58
N LEU A 68 -38.18 14.66 -4.82
CA LEU A 68 -36.95 15.45 -4.95
C LEU A 68 -36.62 15.66 -6.43
N PHE A 69 -36.83 16.86 -6.96
CA PHE A 69 -36.70 17.14 -8.40
C PHE A 69 -35.54 18.07 -8.75
N THR A 70 -35.01 18.79 -7.78
CA THR A 70 -33.93 19.77 -7.99
C THR A 70 -32.70 19.43 -7.16
N ARG A 71 -31.52 19.77 -7.68
CA ARG A 71 -30.25 19.60 -6.97
C ARG A 71 -30.27 20.23 -5.58
N ILE A 72 -30.85 21.42 -5.45
CA ILE A 72 -30.93 22.15 -4.18
C ILE A 72 -31.78 21.37 -3.16
N GLN A 73 -32.91 20.80 -3.57
CA GLN A 73 -33.74 19.96 -2.69
C GLN A 73 -32.98 18.71 -2.25
N CYS A 74 -32.25 18.06 -3.16
CA CYS A 74 -31.41 16.91 -2.82
C CYS A 74 -30.32 17.27 -1.81
N LEU A 75 -29.65 18.41 -1.98
CA LEU A 75 -28.62 18.88 -1.05
C LEU A 75 -29.19 19.21 0.33
N GLN A 76 -30.35 19.87 0.38
CA GLN A 76 -31.04 20.16 1.65
C GLN A 76 -31.43 18.87 2.38
N HIS A 77 -31.99 17.90 1.66
CA HIS A 77 -32.38 16.62 2.22
C HIS A 77 -31.18 15.81 2.76
N ILE A 78 -30.04 15.82 2.04
CA ILE A 78 -28.79 15.23 2.55
C ILE A 78 -28.32 15.99 3.80
N GLY A 79 -28.32 17.33 3.75
CA GLY A 79 -27.90 18.17 4.86
C GLY A 79 -28.70 17.92 6.15
N GLU A 80 -30.02 17.80 6.04
CA GLU A 80 -30.91 17.52 7.18
C GLU A 80 -30.54 16.22 7.91
N HIS A 81 -30.21 15.17 7.17
CA HIS A 81 -29.83 13.88 7.74
C HIS A 81 -28.41 13.85 8.33
N PHE A 82 -27.47 14.61 7.75
CA PHE A 82 -26.06 14.56 8.13
C PHE A 82 -25.60 15.70 9.05
N GLN A 83 -26.39 16.75 9.25
CA GLN A 83 -26.06 17.86 10.15
C GLN A 83 -25.67 17.41 11.57
N PRO A 84 -26.36 16.45 12.22
CA PRO A 84 -25.98 16.00 13.57
C PRO A 84 -24.64 15.25 13.61
N ALA A 85 -24.17 14.74 12.48
CA ALA A 85 -22.93 13.97 12.38
C ALA A 85 -21.71 14.82 12.01
N MET A 86 -21.91 16.07 11.55
CA MET A 86 -20.86 16.94 11.04
C MET A 86 -20.37 17.91 12.13
N ASP A 87 -19.19 17.64 12.68
CA ASP A 87 -18.55 18.49 13.68
C ASP A 87 -18.28 19.90 13.13
N GLY A 88 -18.91 20.92 13.74
CA GLY A 88 -18.61 22.33 13.48
C GLY A 88 -19.48 23.02 12.43
N LEU A 89 -20.47 22.33 11.84
CA LEU A 89 -21.46 22.87 10.90
C LEU A 89 -22.90 22.89 11.46
N GLU A 90 -23.05 22.80 12.79
CA GLU A 90 -24.36 22.73 13.46
C GLU A 90 -25.26 23.96 13.19
N ASN A 91 -24.65 25.13 12.94
CA ASN A 91 -25.36 26.39 12.71
C ASN A 91 -25.43 26.79 11.22
N GLU A 92 -24.87 25.99 10.33
CA GLU A 92 -24.86 26.27 8.88
C GLU A 92 -26.14 25.77 8.21
N GLY A 93 -26.51 26.38 7.09
CA GLY A 93 -27.70 25.97 6.34
C GLY A 93 -27.55 24.54 5.76
N TYR A 94 -28.64 23.78 5.70
CA TYR A 94 -28.63 22.38 5.24
C TYR A 94 -27.98 22.19 3.87
N SER A 95 -28.15 23.13 2.94
CA SER A 95 -27.50 23.05 1.62
C SER A 95 -25.98 23.09 1.70
N VAL A 96 -25.40 23.83 2.65
CA VAL A 96 -23.95 23.94 2.85
C VAL A 96 -23.42 22.65 3.49
N VAL A 97 -24.16 22.10 4.46
CA VAL A 97 -23.86 20.80 5.06
C VAL A 97 -23.88 19.70 3.99
N GLY A 98 -24.90 19.70 3.11
CA GLY A 98 -24.99 18.76 2.00
C GLY A 98 -23.78 18.82 1.06
N ASP A 99 -23.35 20.02 0.67
CA ASP A 99 -22.17 20.20 -0.19
C ASP A 99 -20.87 19.76 0.51
N ALA A 100 -20.72 20.05 1.81
CA ALA A 100 -19.60 19.57 2.60
C ALA A 100 -19.54 18.03 2.67
N VAL A 101 -20.69 17.36 2.82
CA VAL A 101 -20.76 15.89 2.80
C VAL A 101 -20.30 15.32 1.46
N LEU A 102 -20.78 15.91 0.34
CA LEU A 102 -20.33 15.51 -0.99
C LEU A 102 -18.83 15.72 -1.18
N LYS A 103 -18.28 16.80 -0.63
CA LYS A 103 -16.86 17.13 -0.74
C LYS A 103 -15.96 16.19 0.07
N ASP A 104 -16.30 15.97 1.34
CA ASP A 104 -15.40 15.36 2.32
C ASP A 104 -15.57 13.84 2.46
N TYR A 105 -16.71 13.28 2.06
CA TYR A 105 -17.00 11.84 2.24
C TYR A 105 -17.17 11.07 0.93
N ILE A 106 -17.56 11.74 -0.16
CA ILE A 106 -17.89 11.09 -1.42
C ILE A 106 -16.79 11.37 -2.46
N PHE A 107 -16.13 10.31 -2.93
CA PHE A 107 -15.04 10.32 -3.91
C PHE A 107 -14.03 11.46 -3.72
N VAL A 108 -13.39 11.47 -2.55
CA VAL A 108 -12.45 12.53 -2.11
C VAL A 108 -11.21 12.72 -3.00
N HIS A 109 -10.93 11.77 -3.89
CA HIS A 109 -9.83 11.85 -4.86
C HIS A 109 -10.15 12.76 -6.07
N LEU A 110 -11.41 13.17 -6.20
CA LEU A 110 -11.93 14.01 -7.28
C LEU A 110 -12.24 15.41 -6.74
N ASP A 111 -11.80 16.43 -7.46
CA ASP A 111 -11.92 17.83 -7.01
C ASP A 111 -13.26 18.45 -7.41
N SER A 112 -13.77 18.05 -8.59
CA SER A 112 -14.98 18.62 -9.17
C SER A 112 -16.19 17.73 -8.93
N ASN A 113 -17.33 18.32 -8.57
CA ASN A 113 -18.60 17.61 -8.48
C ASN A 113 -18.99 16.97 -9.81
N HIS A 114 -18.63 17.55 -10.95
CA HIS A 114 -18.82 16.93 -12.26
C HIS A 114 -17.94 15.69 -12.46
N GLU A 115 -16.69 15.68 -11.97
CA GLU A 115 -15.84 14.49 -12.03
C GLU A 115 -16.39 13.39 -11.10
N LYS A 116 -16.80 13.75 -9.88
CA LYS A 116 -17.45 12.85 -8.91
C LYS A 116 -18.71 12.23 -9.47
N PHE A 117 -19.52 13.07 -10.10
CA PHE A 117 -20.66 12.64 -10.84
C PHE A 117 -20.24 11.70 -11.95
N ASN A 118 -19.23 12.06 -12.76
CA ASN A 118 -18.80 11.18 -13.84
C ASN A 118 -18.35 9.79 -13.40
N LEU A 119 -17.78 9.69 -12.19
CA LEU A 119 -17.44 8.41 -11.58
C LEU A 119 -18.68 7.67 -11.01
N LEU A 120 -19.60 8.39 -10.35
CA LEU A 120 -20.79 7.83 -9.68
C LEU A 120 -21.95 7.56 -10.64
N MET A 121 -22.41 8.61 -11.33
CA MET A 121 -23.51 8.65 -12.26
C MET A 121 -23.23 9.71 -13.30
N LEU A 122 -23.01 9.33 -14.54
CA LEU A 122 -22.41 10.24 -15.48
C LEU A 122 -23.50 11.10 -16.15
N ALA A 123 -23.47 12.42 -15.94
CA ALA A 123 -24.03 13.37 -16.89
C ALA A 123 -23.22 14.66 -16.97
N THR A 124 -22.88 14.98 -18.21
CA THR A 124 -23.30 16.24 -18.80
C THR A 124 -23.62 15.95 -20.27
N PHE A 125 -24.89 15.68 -20.59
CA PHE A 125 -25.47 15.47 -21.93
C PHE A 125 -24.91 14.32 -22.83
N PRO A 126 -25.69 13.81 -23.78
CA PRO A 126 -26.41 12.53 -23.75
C PRO A 126 -25.59 11.23 -24.01
N LYS A 127 -24.26 11.19 -23.84
CA LYS A 127 -23.44 10.06 -24.35
C LYS A 127 -22.18 9.70 -23.56
N TYR A 128 -22.30 9.44 -22.26
CA TYR A 128 -21.11 9.13 -21.46
C TYR A 128 -21.37 8.11 -20.35
N LEU A 129 -20.44 7.15 -20.27
CA LEU A 129 -20.41 5.86 -19.59
C LEU A 129 -20.45 5.87 -18.04
N SER A 130 -21.51 5.33 -17.42
CA SER A 130 -21.59 5.14 -15.96
C SER A 130 -20.70 4.00 -15.45
N PHE A 131 -19.42 4.28 -15.17
CA PHE A 131 -18.43 3.23 -14.93
C PHE A 131 -18.75 2.32 -13.72
N MET A 132 -19.05 2.88 -12.53
CA MET A 132 -19.26 2.05 -11.32
C MET A 132 -20.59 1.28 -11.33
N LEU A 133 -21.69 1.90 -11.77
CA LEU A 133 -22.99 1.22 -11.85
C LEU A 133 -23.03 0.24 -13.03
N GLN A 134 -22.40 0.54 -14.16
CA GLN A 134 -22.29 -0.43 -15.25
C GLN A 134 -21.40 -1.60 -14.86
N LYS A 135 -20.30 -1.37 -14.13
CA LYS A 135 -19.51 -2.47 -13.56
C LYS A 135 -20.32 -3.30 -12.56
N LEU A 136 -21.17 -2.67 -11.75
CA LEU A 136 -22.09 -3.37 -10.85
C LEU A 136 -23.13 -4.19 -11.62
N PHE A 137 -23.76 -3.61 -12.64
CA PHE A 137 -24.72 -4.34 -13.47
C PHE A 137 -24.07 -5.46 -14.26
N SER A 138 -22.86 -5.26 -14.78
CA SER A 138 -22.08 -6.31 -15.44
C SER A 138 -21.74 -7.46 -14.49
N LEU A 139 -21.45 -7.16 -13.22
CA LEU A 139 -21.25 -8.18 -12.19
C LEU A 139 -22.54 -8.95 -11.87
N VAL A 140 -23.67 -8.24 -11.75
CA VAL A 140 -24.99 -8.85 -11.49
C VAL A 140 -25.44 -9.73 -12.67
N ASP A 141 -25.15 -9.29 -13.89
CA ASP A 141 -25.42 -10.01 -15.15
C ASP A 141 -24.41 -11.14 -15.42
N GLN A 142 -23.42 -11.33 -14.53
CA GLN A 142 -22.35 -12.33 -14.65
C GLN A 142 -21.49 -12.20 -15.92
N THR A 143 -21.51 -11.03 -16.57
CA THR A 143 -20.63 -10.72 -17.70
C THR A 143 -19.20 -10.41 -17.23
N SER A 144 -19.06 -9.93 -15.99
CA SER A 144 -17.77 -9.72 -15.30
C SER A 144 -17.66 -10.54 -14.02
N VAL A 145 -16.44 -10.94 -13.66
CA VAL A 145 -16.10 -11.67 -12.42
C VAL A 145 -15.82 -10.68 -11.29
N PRO A 146 -16.16 -11.00 -10.02
CA PRO A 146 -15.77 -10.17 -8.88
C PRO A 146 -14.25 -10.09 -8.73
N ASP A 147 -13.76 -8.87 -8.52
CA ASP A 147 -12.34 -8.63 -8.26
C ASP A 147 -11.92 -9.26 -6.92
N ASN A 148 -10.81 -9.99 -6.92
CA ASN A 148 -10.29 -10.63 -5.71
C ASN A 148 -9.51 -9.60 -4.85
N PRO A 149 -9.96 -9.25 -3.63
CA PRO A 149 -9.24 -8.31 -2.76
C PRO A 149 -7.93 -8.90 -2.18
N ASP A 150 -7.76 -10.22 -2.23
CA ASP A 150 -6.54 -10.90 -1.79
C ASP A 150 -5.46 -10.97 -2.86
N SER A 151 -5.81 -10.70 -4.12
CA SER A 151 -4.83 -10.60 -5.20
C SER A 151 -4.03 -9.31 -5.11
N LEU A 152 -2.72 -9.39 -5.37
CA LEU A 152 -1.83 -8.25 -5.30
C LEU A 152 -2.20 -7.16 -6.34
N GLN A 153 -2.88 -7.55 -7.42
CA GLN A 153 -3.36 -6.63 -8.46
C GLN A 153 -4.28 -5.53 -7.92
N ASN A 154 -4.99 -5.80 -6.82
CA ASN A 154 -5.95 -4.88 -6.19
C ASN A 154 -5.43 -4.31 -4.86
N GLN A 155 -4.12 -4.36 -4.63
CA GLN A 155 -3.49 -3.96 -3.37
C GLN A 155 -2.40 -2.93 -3.57
N GLU A 156 -2.22 -2.09 -2.56
CA GLU A 156 -1.16 -1.11 -2.46
C GLU A 156 -0.46 -1.19 -1.09
N VAL A 157 0.66 -0.48 -0.94
CA VAL A 157 1.49 -0.50 0.26
C VAL A 157 1.36 0.79 1.03
N LEU A 158 0.70 0.76 2.18
CA LEU A 158 0.72 1.90 3.08
C LEU A 158 2.13 2.11 3.67
N LEU A 159 2.83 3.12 3.16
CA LEU A 159 4.17 3.48 3.66
C LEU A 159 4.10 4.13 5.06
N PRO A 160 5.11 3.91 5.92
CA PRO A 160 5.14 4.48 7.27
C PRO A 160 5.05 6.02 7.29
N GLY A 161 5.67 6.68 6.30
CA GLY A 161 5.61 8.14 6.17
C GLY A 161 4.18 8.65 5.96
N HIS A 162 3.40 8.00 5.09
CA HIS A 162 2.00 8.36 4.86
C HIS A 162 1.16 8.17 6.12
N LEU A 163 1.34 7.05 6.84
CA LEU A 163 0.64 6.79 8.08
C LEU A 163 0.94 7.84 9.16
N ILE A 164 2.22 8.20 9.33
CA ILE A 164 2.62 9.23 10.31
C ILE A 164 2.01 10.59 9.94
N ILE A 165 2.03 10.97 8.66
CA ILE A 165 1.45 12.24 8.19
C ILE A 165 -0.04 12.28 8.46
N ILE A 166 -0.77 11.22 8.11
CA ILE A 166 -2.21 11.12 8.33
C ILE A 166 -2.53 11.20 9.84
N TYR A 167 -1.76 10.51 10.67
CA TYR A 167 -1.93 10.55 12.12
C TYR A 167 -1.65 11.94 12.71
N VAL A 168 -0.59 12.61 12.25
CA VAL A 168 -0.27 13.99 12.67
C VAL A 168 -1.38 14.95 12.23
N LYS A 169 -1.91 14.81 11.01
CA LYS A 169 -3.05 15.60 10.52
C LYS A 169 -4.26 15.46 11.44
N GLU A 170 -4.65 14.24 11.81
CA GLU A 170 -5.78 14.02 12.73
C GLU A 170 -5.50 14.63 14.10
N LYS A 171 -4.30 14.44 14.66
CA LYS A 171 -3.96 15.01 15.97
C LYS A 171 -3.93 16.53 15.97
N LEU A 172 -3.54 17.15 14.85
CA LEU A 172 -3.61 18.58 14.67
C LEU A 172 -5.06 19.07 14.59
N GLN A 173 -5.91 18.36 13.85
CA GLN A 173 -7.34 18.66 13.77
C GLN A 173 -8.03 18.52 15.14
N ASP A 174 -7.77 17.45 15.88
CA ASP A 174 -8.22 17.25 17.27
C ASP A 174 -7.81 18.42 18.16
N TRP A 175 -6.56 18.87 18.02
CA TRP A 175 -6.03 20.00 18.78
C TRP A 175 -6.76 21.30 18.43
N LEU A 176 -6.96 21.59 17.15
CA LEU A 176 -7.69 22.77 16.68
C LEU A 176 -9.14 22.77 17.16
N LEU A 177 -9.84 21.63 17.05
CA LEU A 177 -11.23 21.50 17.51
C LEU A 177 -11.35 21.71 19.02
N LYS A 178 -10.42 21.18 19.81
CA LYS A 178 -10.40 21.41 21.27
C LYS A 178 -10.11 22.86 21.62
N VAL A 179 -9.16 23.50 20.94
CA VAL A 179 -8.86 24.93 21.14
C VAL A 179 -10.09 25.78 20.78
N ARG A 180 -10.77 25.48 19.66
CA ARG A 180 -12.04 26.14 19.29
C ARG A 180 -13.10 25.98 20.36
N ARG A 181 -13.33 24.77 20.88
CA ARG A 181 -14.29 24.51 21.96
C ARG A 181 -13.95 25.30 23.23
N LEU A 182 -12.68 25.28 23.67
CA LEU A 182 -12.24 26.05 24.83
C LEU A 182 -12.42 27.57 24.66
N LEU A 183 -12.17 28.09 23.46
CA LEU A 183 -12.44 29.50 23.15
C LEU A 183 -13.93 29.81 23.18
N GLN A 184 -14.76 28.92 22.62
CA GLN A 184 -16.22 29.08 22.63
C GLN A 184 -16.77 29.04 24.07
N ASP A 185 -16.24 28.17 24.93
CA ASP A 185 -16.63 28.08 26.33
C ASP A 185 -16.27 29.36 27.12
N GLU A 186 -15.10 29.95 26.87
CA GLU A 186 -14.69 31.22 27.47
C GLU A 186 -15.53 32.41 26.96
N ILE A 187 -15.96 32.38 25.70
CA ILE A 187 -16.87 33.39 25.12
C ILE A 187 -18.28 33.25 25.71
N ASN A 188 -18.78 32.02 25.86
CA ASN A 188 -20.10 31.74 26.40
C ASN A 188 -20.15 31.95 27.93
N SER A 189 -19.00 31.85 28.61
CA SER A 189 -18.85 32.20 30.01
C SER A 189 -19.12 33.69 30.22
N LYS A 190 -20.06 34.04 31.10
CA LYS A 190 -20.48 35.42 31.43
C LYS A 190 -19.39 36.30 32.08
N SER A 191 -18.14 35.81 32.14
CA SER A 191 -16.97 36.56 32.60
C SER A 191 -16.61 37.65 31.58
N LYS A 192 -17.07 38.88 31.84
CA LYS A 192 -16.95 40.09 31.00
C LYS A 192 -15.51 40.59 30.67
N LYS A 193 -14.48 39.74 30.64
CA LYS A 193 -13.08 40.16 30.39
C LYS A 193 -12.37 39.44 29.24
N PHE A 194 -13.01 38.52 28.52
CA PHE A 194 -12.37 37.84 27.41
C PHE A 194 -12.57 38.60 26.09
N GLU A 195 -11.53 39.31 25.65
CA GLU A 195 -11.45 39.90 24.31
C GLU A 195 -10.69 38.98 23.35
N PHE A 196 -11.36 38.53 22.28
CA PHE A 196 -10.76 37.67 21.25
C PHE A 196 -9.62 38.35 20.48
N ASN A 197 -9.67 39.67 20.35
CA ASN A 197 -8.64 40.46 19.66
C ASN A 197 -7.33 40.57 20.48
N SER A 198 -7.35 40.24 21.77
CA SER A 198 -6.15 40.27 22.61
C SER A 198 -5.35 38.98 22.48
N LEU A 199 -4.17 39.09 21.88
CA LEU A 199 -3.21 37.98 21.73
C LEU A 199 -2.86 37.33 23.08
N ALA A 200 -2.84 38.10 24.18
CA ALA A 200 -2.51 37.60 25.51
C ALA A 200 -3.59 36.65 26.04
N HIS A 201 -4.87 36.97 25.81
CA HIS A 201 -5.99 36.14 26.24
C HIS A 201 -6.07 34.85 25.41
N VAL A 202 -5.87 34.93 24.09
CA VAL A 202 -5.84 33.75 23.23
C VAL A 202 -4.66 32.83 23.59
N LYS A 203 -3.46 33.38 23.83
CA LYS A 203 -2.31 32.59 24.31
C LYS A 203 -2.61 31.89 25.63
N LYS A 204 -3.21 32.57 26.59
CA LYS A 204 -3.58 31.98 27.89
C LYS A 204 -4.54 30.79 27.75
N VAL A 205 -5.46 30.83 26.78
CA VAL A 205 -6.36 29.70 26.50
C VAL A 205 -5.60 28.57 25.78
N MET A 206 -4.76 28.89 24.80
CA MET A 206 -3.91 27.89 24.12
C MET A 206 -2.93 27.20 25.07
N ASP A 207 -2.41 27.91 26.08
CA ASP A 207 -1.51 27.35 27.10
C ASP A 207 -2.20 26.31 27.99
N LYS A 208 -3.55 26.35 28.13
CA LYS A 208 -4.31 25.27 28.80
C LYS A 208 -4.22 23.94 28.04
N TYR A 209 -4.02 23.99 26.72
CA TYR A 209 -3.93 22.82 25.86
C TYR A 209 -2.71 22.91 24.91
N PRO A 210 -1.49 22.66 25.42
CA PRO A 210 -0.26 22.91 24.68
C PRO A 210 -0.09 21.98 23.49
N SER A 211 0.52 22.50 22.41
CA SER A 211 0.82 21.75 21.18
C SER A 211 1.74 20.53 21.39
N ARG A 212 2.49 20.48 22.51
CA ARG A 212 3.33 19.32 22.91
C ARG A 212 2.54 18.01 22.98
N GLN A 213 1.23 18.08 23.19
CA GLN A 213 0.38 16.88 23.18
C GLN A 213 0.41 16.14 21.84
N ILE A 214 0.57 16.85 20.72
CA ILE A 214 0.72 16.23 19.40
C ILE A 214 2.01 15.41 19.35
N SER A 215 3.14 16.00 19.76
CA SER A 215 4.43 15.30 19.81
C SER A 215 4.40 14.08 20.73
N SER A 216 3.80 14.23 21.93
CA SER A 216 3.64 13.14 22.89
C SER A 216 2.77 12.01 22.33
N ALA A 217 1.71 12.33 21.59
CA ALA A 217 0.85 11.35 20.94
C ALA A 217 1.60 10.55 19.88
N VAL A 218 2.39 11.22 19.02
CA VAL A 218 3.23 10.56 18.01
C VAL A 218 4.30 9.69 18.68
N GLU A 219 4.97 10.18 19.73
CA GLU A 219 5.95 9.40 20.48
C GLU A 219 5.32 8.15 21.12
N THR A 220 4.12 8.28 21.67
CA THR A 220 3.36 7.17 22.24
C THR A 220 2.96 6.16 21.17
N MET A 221 2.51 6.63 20.00
CA MET A 221 2.20 5.77 18.85
C MET A 221 3.43 4.98 18.41
N LEU A 222 4.60 5.63 18.31
CA LEU A 222 5.85 4.97 17.93
C LEU A 222 6.34 3.94 18.97
N LYS A 223 6.12 4.21 20.26
CA LYS A 223 6.51 3.30 21.35
C LYS A 223 5.58 2.09 21.50
N THR A 224 4.28 2.31 21.36
CA THR A 224 3.25 1.30 21.68
C THR A 224 2.67 0.63 20.44
N GLY A 225 2.86 1.21 19.26
CA GLY A 225 2.27 0.74 18.00
C GLY A 225 0.76 0.86 17.94
N ARG A 226 0.15 1.67 18.81
CA ARG A 226 -1.31 1.84 18.89
C ARG A 226 -1.77 3.20 18.38
N LEU A 227 -2.75 3.20 17.48
CA LEU A 227 -3.44 4.40 17.01
C LEU A 227 -4.57 4.77 17.96
N ALA A 228 -4.43 5.93 18.60
CA ALA A 228 -5.50 6.57 19.35
C ALA A 228 -6.21 7.61 18.47
N THR A 229 -7.10 7.15 17.59
CA THR A 229 -7.84 7.96 16.61
C THR A 229 -9.34 7.77 16.77
N GLN A 230 -10.11 8.83 16.52
CA GLN A 230 -11.58 8.76 16.54
C GLN A 230 -12.11 8.22 15.21
N SER A 231 -11.49 8.64 14.11
CA SER A 231 -11.85 8.25 12.74
C SER A 231 -11.57 6.78 12.43
N GLY A 232 -10.48 6.24 13.02
CA GLY A 232 -9.96 4.92 12.68
C GLY A 232 -9.07 4.87 11.43
N LEU A 233 -8.84 6.01 10.76
CA LEU A 233 -7.95 6.16 9.59
C LEU A 233 -8.18 5.18 8.44
N ASP A 234 -9.41 4.69 8.29
CA ASP A 234 -9.79 3.64 7.32
C ASP A 234 -9.01 2.31 7.47
N LEU A 235 -8.32 2.14 8.60
CA LEU A 235 -7.58 0.92 8.91
C LEU A 235 -8.45 -0.04 9.72
N GLN A 236 -8.40 -1.32 9.34
CA GLN A 236 -9.10 -2.39 10.06
C GLN A 236 -8.47 -2.69 11.43
N GLN A 237 -7.21 -2.30 11.65
CA GLN A 237 -6.46 -2.53 12.88
C GLN A 237 -6.01 -1.21 13.52
N ARG A 238 -5.97 -1.20 14.86
CA ARG A 238 -5.54 -0.03 15.65
C ARG A 238 -4.25 -0.29 16.44
N ALA A 239 -3.71 -1.49 16.42
CA ALA A 239 -2.54 -1.90 17.18
C ALA A 239 -1.58 -2.71 16.30
N GLY A 240 -0.33 -2.86 16.74
CA GLY A 240 0.67 -3.66 16.04
C GLY A 240 1.28 -2.97 14.81
N LEU A 241 1.24 -1.64 14.75
CA LEU A 241 1.74 -0.87 13.59
C LEU A 241 3.23 -0.58 13.65
N THR A 242 3.84 -0.72 14.83
CA THR A 242 5.27 -0.53 15.04
C THR A 242 5.85 -1.79 15.65
N VAL A 243 7.02 -2.18 15.17
CA VAL A 243 7.76 -3.34 15.66
C VAL A 243 9.16 -2.86 16.04
N GLN A 244 9.73 -3.45 17.08
CA GLN A 244 11.13 -3.21 17.43
C GLN A 244 12.01 -3.75 16.30
N ALA A 245 12.88 -2.89 15.74
CA ALA A 245 13.86 -3.32 14.76
C ALA A 245 14.97 -4.11 15.47
N GLU A 246 14.81 -5.43 15.54
CA GLU A 246 15.73 -6.32 16.22
C GLU A 246 17.06 -6.41 15.48
N ARG A 247 18.15 -6.38 16.23
CA ARG A 247 19.53 -6.48 15.73
C ARG A 247 20.20 -7.77 16.19
N LEU A 248 19.50 -8.89 16.05
CA LEU A 248 20.09 -10.22 16.30
C LEU A 248 21.28 -10.46 15.36
N ASN A 249 21.07 -10.19 14.07
CA ASN A 249 22.09 -10.17 13.05
C ASN A 249 21.70 -9.16 11.94
N PHE A 250 22.58 -8.98 10.96
CA PHE A 250 22.35 -8.05 9.86
C PHE A 250 21.10 -8.41 9.03
N LEU A 251 20.86 -9.69 8.75
CA LEU A 251 19.70 -10.12 7.95
C LEU A 251 18.36 -9.91 8.67
N ARG A 252 18.30 -10.12 9.98
CA ARG A 252 17.12 -9.81 10.80
C ARG A 252 16.78 -8.32 10.70
N PHE A 253 17.77 -7.48 10.95
CA PHE A 253 17.61 -6.03 10.89
C PHE A 253 17.16 -5.57 9.50
N PHE A 254 17.83 -6.05 8.45
CA PHE A 254 17.50 -5.74 7.07
C PHE A 254 16.10 -6.22 6.67
N SER A 255 15.70 -7.42 7.10
CA SER A 255 14.41 -8.02 6.74
C SER A 255 13.22 -7.19 7.21
N HIS A 256 13.33 -6.46 8.33
CA HIS A 256 12.27 -5.59 8.82
C HIS A 256 11.87 -4.50 7.81
N PHE A 257 12.81 -3.98 7.02
CA PHE A 257 12.55 -2.91 6.04
C PHE A 257 11.97 -3.42 4.72
N ARG A 258 12.00 -4.74 4.50
CA ARG A 258 11.40 -5.38 3.32
C ARG A 258 10.14 -6.18 3.64
N ALA A 259 9.78 -6.26 4.92
CA ALA A 259 8.61 -6.97 5.40
C ALA A 259 7.32 -6.20 5.08
N ILE A 260 6.30 -6.92 4.62
CA ILE A 260 4.96 -6.43 4.36
C ILE A 260 3.98 -7.35 5.06
N HIS A 261 3.02 -6.76 5.76
CA HIS A 261 2.03 -7.48 6.54
C HIS A 261 0.62 -7.15 6.04
N ARG A 262 -0.24 -8.17 5.85
CA ARG A 262 -1.63 -7.98 5.41
C ARG A 262 -2.51 -7.27 6.45
N GLY A 263 -2.19 -7.46 7.73
CA GLY A 263 -2.90 -6.86 8.87
C GLY A 263 -3.19 -7.89 9.95
N ALA A 264 -3.10 -7.50 11.23
CA ALA A 264 -3.34 -8.41 12.35
C ALA A 264 -4.81 -8.84 12.44
N SER A 265 -5.74 -8.07 11.88
CA SER A 265 -7.15 -8.45 11.74
C SER A 265 -7.32 -9.77 10.97
N PHE A 266 -6.46 -10.04 10.00
CA PHE A 266 -6.50 -11.26 9.20
C PHE A 266 -5.89 -12.48 9.91
N ALA A 267 -5.10 -12.29 10.96
CA ALA A 267 -4.53 -13.39 11.73
C ALA A 267 -5.61 -14.21 12.44
N GLY A 268 -6.67 -13.54 12.93
CA GLY A 268 -7.80 -14.18 13.60
C GLY A 268 -8.81 -14.87 12.66
N LEU A 269 -8.69 -14.70 11.33
CA LEU A 269 -9.56 -15.36 10.37
C LEU A 269 -9.12 -16.82 10.17
N ARG A 270 -10.10 -17.74 10.22
CA ARG A 270 -9.87 -19.18 10.02
C ARG A 270 -9.72 -19.57 8.54
N THR A 271 -10.00 -18.66 7.62
CA THR A 271 -9.91 -18.89 6.17
C THR A 271 -8.46 -18.84 5.70
N THR A 272 -8.05 -19.80 4.86
CA THR A 272 -6.68 -19.87 4.34
C THR A 272 -6.47 -19.09 3.04
N SER A 273 -7.53 -18.54 2.42
CA SER A 273 -7.44 -17.80 1.14
C SER A 273 -6.41 -16.67 1.20
N VAL A 274 -6.45 -15.88 2.27
CA VAL A 274 -5.56 -14.72 2.50
C VAL A 274 -4.10 -15.11 2.71
N ARG A 275 -3.83 -16.40 2.99
CA ARG A 275 -2.48 -16.95 3.28
C ARG A 275 -1.87 -17.67 2.07
N LYS A 276 -2.67 -17.91 1.02
CA LYS A 276 -2.19 -18.60 -0.18
C LYS A 276 -1.29 -17.67 -0.98
N LEU A 277 -0.18 -18.23 -1.45
CA LEU A 277 0.63 -17.59 -2.48
C LEU A 277 -0.17 -17.57 -3.79
N LEU A 278 -0.30 -16.39 -4.37
CA LEU A 278 -1.00 -16.17 -5.64
C LEU A 278 0.01 -15.86 -6.76
N PRO A 279 -0.20 -16.34 -8.01
CA PRO A 279 0.70 -16.08 -9.14
C PRO A 279 0.95 -14.60 -9.42
N GLU A 280 -0.03 -13.73 -9.14
CA GLU A 280 0.07 -12.28 -9.30
C GLU A 280 1.15 -11.65 -8.41
N GLY A 281 1.59 -12.36 -7.35
CA GLY A 281 2.69 -11.94 -6.49
C GLY A 281 4.09 -12.11 -7.10
N TRP A 282 4.20 -12.73 -8.28
CA TRP A 282 5.47 -13.01 -8.95
C TRP A 282 6.31 -11.75 -9.16
N GLY A 283 7.56 -11.77 -8.68
CA GLY A 283 8.48 -10.64 -8.81
C GLY A 283 8.22 -9.47 -7.86
N PHE A 284 7.10 -9.44 -7.12
CA PHE A 284 6.79 -8.40 -6.14
C PHE A 284 6.99 -8.87 -4.70
N LEU A 285 6.41 -10.02 -4.35
CA LEU A 285 6.56 -10.68 -3.06
C LEU A 285 7.35 -11.98 -3.24
N CYS A 286 8.25 -12.26 -2.31
CA CYS A 286 9.04 -13.47 -2.36
C CYS A 286 8.18 -14.70 -2.01
N PRO A 287 8.18 -15.76 -2.84
CA PRO A 287 7.37 -16.95 -2.59
C PRO A 287 7.91 -17.82 -1.44
N VAL A 288 9.15 -17.60 -1.03
CA VAL A 288 9.86 -18.42 -0.02
C VAL A 288 9.94 -17.71 1.33
N HIS A 289 10.09 -16.39 1.33
CA HIS A 289 10.42 -15.64 2.55
C HIS A 289 9.17 -15.23 3.33
N THR A 290 8.54 -16.22 3.94
CA THR A 290 7.49 -16.08 4.97
C THR A 290 7.94 -16.87 6.21
N PRO A 291 7.66 -16.39 7.44
CA PRO A 291 7.84 -17.22 8.63
C PRO A 291 6.88 -18.42 8.60
N ASP A 292 7.21 -19.47 9.34
CA ASP A 292 6.29 -20.54 9.66
C ASP A 292 5.36 -20.19 10.84
N GLY A 293 4.42 -21.09 11.16
CA GLY A 293 3.46 -20.92 12.25
C GLY A 293 2.31 -19.96 11.95
N GLU A 294 1.82 -19.28 12.98
CA GLU A 294 0.65 -18.38 12.88
C GLU A 294 0.78 -17.24 11.85
N PRO A 295 1.95 -16.58 11.65
CA PRO A 295 2.08 -15.51 10.65
C PRO A 295 2.31 -16.00 9.21
N CYS A 296 2.33 -17.32 8.96
CA CYS A 296 2.59 -17.88 7.63
C CYS A 296 1.60 -17.37 6.56
N GLY A 297 2.14 -16.79 5.50
CA GLY A 297 1.38 -16.19 4.38
C GLY A 297 0.83 -14.79 4.66
N LEU A 298 0.85 -14.32 5.92
CA LEU A 298 0.41 -12.97 6.29
C LEU A 298 1.57 -11.97 6.38
N LEU A 299 2.73 -12.44 6.84
CA LEU A 299 3.98 -11.68 6.88
C LEU A 299 4.88 -12.12 5.72
N ASN A 300 4.86 -11.36 4.64
CA ASN A 300 5.68 -11.64 3.46
C ASN A 300 6.79 -10.62 3.33
N HIS A 301 7.76 -10.87 2.46
CA HIS A 301 8.85 -9.93 2.20
C HIS A 301 8.89 -9.62 0.71
N MET A 302 9.16 -8.36 0.37
CA MET A 302 9.35 -7.95 -1.02
C MET A 302 10.56 -8.67 -1.64
N THR A 303 10.50 -8.90 -2.95
CA THR A 303 11.64 -9.40 -3.74
C THR A 303 12.81 -8.42 -3.73
N SER A 304 13.97 -8.81 -4.23
CA SER A 304 15.15 -7.94 -4.30
C SER A 304 15.00 -6.74 -5.25
N SER A 305 14.25 -6.91 -6.35
CA SER A 305 14.09 -5.92 -7.42
C SER A 305 12.85 -5.04 -7.26
N CYS A 306 11.86 -5.49 -6.48
CA CYS A 306 10.63 -4.76 -6.23
C CYS A 306 10.89 -3.40 -5.53
N ARG A 307 10.24 -2.35 -6.02
CA ARG A 307 10.27 -1.00 -5.49
C ARG A 307 8.84 -0.57 -5.16
N VAL A 308 8.73 0.43 -4.29
CA VAL A 308 7.45 1.07 -4.00
C VAL A 308 7.52 2.50 -4.50
N THR A 309 6.53 2.93 -5.27
CA THR A 309 6.48 4.30 -5.80
C THR A 309 6.34 5.32 -4.68
N SER A 310 6.93 6.49 -4.88
CA SER A 310 6.99 7.55 -3.88
C SER A 310 6.52 8.88 -4.48
N TYR A 311 6.22 9.85 -3.61
CA TYR A 311 5.92 11.23 -4.02
C TYR A 311 7.10 11.94 -4.69
N TYR A 312 8.30 11.37 -4.59
CA TYR A 312 9.52 11.92 -5.17
C TYR A 312 9.87 11.22 -6.48
N ASP A 313 10.44 11.98 -7.41
CA ASP A 313 11.05 11.43 -8.63
C ASP A 313 12.35 10.66 -8.31
N SER A 314 12.97 10.09 -9.34
CA SER A 314 14.25 9.37 -9.21
C SER A 314 15.41 10.26 -8.75
N GLN A 315 15.27 11.59 -8.84
CA GLN A 315 16.26 12.58 -8.42
C GLN A 315 15.96 13.17 -7.02
N GLY A 316 14.84 12.80 -6.40
CA GLY A 316 14.42 13.29 -5.10
C GLY A 316 13.59 14.59 -5.14
N ASN A 317 13.18 15.09 -6.31
CA ASN A 317 12.29 16.24 -6.42
C ASN A 317 10.82 15.82 -6.22
N ILE A 318 10.01 16.74 -5.72
CA ILE A 318 8.56 16.53 -5.58
C ILE A 318 7.93 16.47 -6.97
N ARG A 319 7.16 15.42 -7.23
CA ARG A 319 6.46 15.26 -8.50
C ARG A 319 5.29 16.21 -8.61
N ASP A 320 5.21 16.90 -9.75
CA ASP A 320 4.02 17.68 -10.12
C ASP A 320 3.01 16.76 -10.82
N PHE A 321 2.14 16.15 -10.02
CA PHE A 321 1.07 15.26 -10.51
C PHE A 321 0.11 15.97 -11.47
N PHE A 322 -0.08 17.29 -11.34
CA PHE A 322 -0.95 18.05 -12.24
C PHE A 322 -0.34 18.15 -13.63
N LYS A 323 0.95 18.49 -13.72
CA LYS A 323 1.69 18.55 -14.98
C LYS A 323 1.82 17.16 -15.64
N ILE A 324 2.12 16.13 -14.84
CA ILE A 324 2.19 14.74 -15.31
C ILE A 324 0.86 14.34 -15.94
N ARG A 325 -0.25 14.58 -15.23
CA ARG A 325 -1.59 14.28 -15.71
C ARG A 325 -1.88 14.98 -17.05
N LEU A 326 -1.66 16.29 -17.13
CA LEU A 326 -1.90 17.03 -18.38
C LEU A 326 -1.07 16.49 -19.56
N SER A 327 0.15 16.01 -19.29
CA SER A 327 1.02 15.43 -20.31
C SER A 327 0.54 14.06 -20.76
N ILE A 328 0.05 13.23 -19.85
CA ILE A 328 -0.57 11.95 -20.19
C ILE A 328 -1.85 12.19 -21.03
N LEU A 329 -2.65 13.17 -20.64
CA LEU A 329 -3.86 13.56 -21.38
C LEU A 329 -3.54 14.00 -22.81
N SER A 330 -2.54 14.85 -23.00
CA SER A 330 -2.17 15.34 -24.34
C SER A 330 -1.69 14.21 -25.24
N VAL A 331 -0.92 13.27 -24.71
CA VAL A 331 -0.48 12.07 -25.43
C VAL A 331 -1.67 11.18 -25.80
N LEU A 332 -2.57 10.89 -24.85
CA LEU A 332 -3.74 10.06 -25.11
C LEU A 332 -4.64 10.66 -26.20
N VAL A 333 -4.91 11.97 -26.14
CA VAL A 333 -5.67 12.68 -27.18
C VAL A 333 -4.95 12.62 -28.52
N GLY A 334 -3.63 12.79 -28.54
CA GLY A 334 -2.82 12.69 -29.76
C GLY A 334 -2.88 11.31 -30.43
N VAL A 335 -3.10 10.24 -29.65
CA VAL A 335 -3.22 8.86 -30.15
C VAL A 335 -4.66 8.52 -30.62
N GLY A 336 -5.63 9.42 -30.38
CA GLY A 336 -7.02 9.26 -30.82
C GLY A 336 -7.99 8.88 -29.69
N MET A 337 -7.62 9.10 -28.42
CA MET A 337 -8.59 9.07 -27.33
C MET A 337 -9.57 10.25 -27.47
N THR A 338 -10.86 9.96 -27.40
CA THR A 338 -11.89 11.00 -27.29
C THR A 338 -12.00 11.46 -25.84
N PRO A 339 -11.68 12.73 -25.52
CA PRO A 339 -11.75 13.25 -24.16
C PRO A 339 -13.21 13.27 -23.66
N SER A 340 -13.37 13.25 -22.34
CA SER A 340 -14.68 13.37 -21.69
C SER A 340 -15.37 14.71 -21.96
N SER A 341 -14.67 15.71 -22.51
CA SER A 341 -15.24 16.97 -22.98
C SER A 341 -14.63 17.41 -24.34
N PRO A 342 -15.42 17.88 -25.34
CA PRO A 342 -16.88 17.91 -25.45
C PRO A 342 -17.46 16.70 -26.21
N LYS A 343 -18.72 16.38 -25.88
CA LYS A 343 -19.63 15.35 -26.44
C LYS A 343 -19.01 14.15 -27.18
N LEU A 344 -18.82 13.02 -26.47
CA LEU A 344 -18.61 11.69 -27.05
C LEU A 344 -19.83 11.30 -27.86
N VAL A 345 -19.62 10.55 -28.94
CA VAL A 345 -20.67 10.16 -29.88
C VAL A 345 -20.97 8.64 -29.82
N GLN A 346 -20.23 7.83 -29.05
CA GLN A 346 -20.28 6.36 -29.21
C GLN A 346 -20.66 5.56 -27.96
N ALA A 347 -21.26 4.40 -28.25
CA ALA A 347 -21.77 3.43 -27.30
C ALA A 347 -20.64 2.74 -26.52
N GLY A 348 -20.97 2.20 -25.35
CA GLY A 348 -20.02 1.52 -24.45
C GLY A 348 -19.37 0.26 -25.05
N PRO A 349 -18.65 -0.53 -24.23
CA PRO A 349 -18.05 -1.79 -24.68
C PRO A 349 -19.07 -2.66 -25.42
N PRO A 350 -18.74 -3.26 -26.58
CA PRO A 350 -17.39 -3.55 -27.11
C PRO A 350 -16.75 -2.48 -28.01
N GLU A 351 -17.50 -1.47 -28.45
CA GLU A 351 -17.00 -0.51 -29.46
C GLU A 351 -15.93 0.42 -28.88
N VAL A 352 -16.12 0.85 -27.62
CA VAL A 352 -15.23 1.81 -26.97
C VAL A 352 -14.93 1.38 -25.54
N LEU A 353 -13.66 1.47 -25.14
CA LEU A 353 -13.18 1.21 -23.79
C LEU A 353 -13.00 2.51 -23.02
N SER A 354 -13.29 2.49 -21.72
CA SER A 354 -13.04 3.63 -20.84
C SER A 354 -11.57 3.76 -20.47
N VAL A 355 -11.09 5.00 -20.40
CA VAL A 355 -9.74 5.33 -19.93
C VAL A 355 -9.84 6.04 -18.59
N LEU A 356 -9.23 5.45 -17.57
CA LEU A 356 -9.15 5.98 -16.22
C LEU A 356 -7.71 6.37 -15.90
N LEU A 357 -7.53 7.55 -15.30
CA LEU A 357 -6.25 8.00 -14.78
C LEU A 357 -6.41 8.32 -13.29
N ASP A 358 -5.76 7.54 -12.42
CA ASP A 358 -5.85 7.67 -10.96
C ASP A 358 -7.30 7.74 -10.44
N GLY A 359 -8.18 6.93 -11.03
CA GLY A 359 -9.62 6.88 -10.69
C GLY A 359 -10.49 7.95 -11.39
N ARG A 360 -9.89 8.91 -12.11
CA ARG A 360 -10.63 9.89 -12.94
C ARG A 360 -10.97 9.29 -14.29
N VAL A 361 -12.23 9.33 -14.69
CA VAL A 361 -12.65 8.98 -16.06
C VAL A 361 -12.25 10.12 -16.99
N VAL A 362 -11.23 9.87 -17.79
CA VAL A 362 -10.63 10.88 -18.67
C VAL A 362 -11.33 10.95 -20.03
N GLY A 363 -11.80 9.80 -20.51
CA GLY A 363 -12.34 9.68 -21.84
C GLY A 363 -12.47 8.22 -22.22
N SER A 364 -12.54 7.99 -23.52
CA SER A 364 -12.75 6.65 -24.07
C SER A 364 -11.94 6.46 -25.33
N ILE A 365 -11.61 5.21 -25.63
CA ILE A 365 -10.78 4.86 -26.77
C ILE A 365 -11.38 3.67 -27.53
N PRO A 366 -11.43 3.71 -28.87
CA PRO A 366 -11.94 2.59 -29.67
C PRO A 366 -11.13 1.32 -29.43
N SER A 367 -11.79 0.17 -29.32
CA SER A 367 -11.16 -1.13 -29.03
C SER A 367 -10.06 -1.50 -30.03
N ASP A 368 -10.18 -1.09 -31.30
CA ASP A 368 -9.20 -1.35 -32.37
C ASP A 368 -7.86 -0.62 -32.21
N ILE A 369 -7.84 0.48 -31.46
CA ILE A 369 -6.67 1.38 -31.35
C ILE A 369 -5.92 1.15 -30.02
N VAL A 370 -6.59 0.62 -28.99
CA VAL A 370 -6.07 0.57 -27.60
C VAL A 370 -4.73 -0.12 -27.47
N GLU A 371 -4.53 -1.26 -28.14
CA GLU A 371 -3.27 -2.01 -28.04
C GLU A 371 -2.08 -1.24 -28.64
N LYS A 372 -2.33 -0.48 -29.72
CA LYS A 372 -1.33 0.42 -30.31
C LYS A 372 -1.04 1.58 -29.37
N SER A 373 -2.06 2.13 -28.71
CA SER A 373 -1.91 3.20 -27.72
C SER A 373 -1.11 2.78 -26.51
N VAL A 374 -1.39 1.60 -25.96
CA VAL A 374 -0.64 1.03 -24.84
C VAL A 374 0.82 0.82 -25.23
N SER A 375 1.07 0.27 -26.42
CA SER A 375 2.43 0.08 -26.93
C SER A 375 3.17 1.41 -27.14
N HIS A 376 2.47 2.45 -27.59
CA HIS A 376 3.04 3.79 -27.75
C HIS A 376 3.37 4.43 -26.40
N LEU A 377 2.48 4.33 -25.41
CA LEU A 377 2.71 4.83 -24.04
C LEU A 377 3.92 4.16 -23.39
N ARG A 378 4.07 2.83 -23.53
CA ARG A 378 5.24 2.10 -23.01
C ARG A 378 6.54 2.52 -23.68
N LYS A 379 6.54 2.77 -24.99
CA LYS A 379 7.70 3.32 -25.69
C LYS A 379 8.08 4.72 -25.20
N LEU A 380 7.09 5.58 -24.95
CA LEU A 380 7.34 6.91 -24.40
C LEU A 380 7.93 6.85 -22.99
N LYS A 381 7.42 5.96 -22.13
CA LYS A 381 7.93 5.72 -20.77
C LYS A 381 9.41 5.33 -20.74
N LEU A 382 9.89 4.59 -21.74
CA LEU A 382 11.30 4.22 -21.87
C LEU A 382 12.18 5.37 -22.40
N SER A 383 11.59 6.32 -23.12
CA SER A 383 12.31 7.47 -23.66
C SER A 383 12.60 8.49 -22.56
N SER A 384 13.89 8.75 -22.29
CA SER A 384 14.34 9.73 -21.30
C SER A 384 13.98 11.19 -21.63
N THR A 385 13.51 11.45 -22.86
CA THR A 385 13.05 12.78 -23.30
C THR A 385 11.54 12.99 -23.13
N SER A 386 10.79 11.94 -22.78
CA SER A 386 9.35 12.08 -22.61
C SER A 386 9.00 12.70 -21.26
N VAL A 387 7.84 13.36 -21.19
CA VAL A 387 7.29 13.94 -19.95
C VAL A 387 6.56 12.87 -19.11
N ILE A 388 6.45 11.64 -19.64
CA ILE A 388 5.76 10.53 -18.96
C ILE A 388 6.70 9.91 -17.93
N PRO A 389 6.25 9.72 -16.68
CA PRO A 389 7.10 9.13 -15.65
C PRO A 389 7.38 7.64 -15.93
N ASP A 390 8.59 7.20 -15.56
CA ASP A 390 9.10 5.85 -15.74
C ASP A 390 8.36 4.79 -14.91
N ASP A 391 7.63 5.20 -13.88
CA ASP A 391 6.85 4.35 -12.97
C ASP A 391 5.33 4.45 -13.19
N LEU A 392 4.90 5.01 -14.33
CA LEU A 392 3.52 4.91 -14.80
C LEU A 392 3.15 3.44 -15.02
N GLU A 393 2.11 2.98 -14.33
CA GLU A 393 1.53 1.66 -14.56
C GLU A 393 0.43 1.76 -15.62
N VAL A 394 0.53 0.91 -16.64
CA VAL A 394 -0.36 0.90 -17.80
C VAL A 394 -1.19 -0.40 -17.77
N GLY A 395 -2.22 -0.41 -16.93
CA GLY A 395 -3.13 -1.54 -16.74
C GLY A 395 -4.17 -1.63 -17.86
N TYR A 396 -3.86 -2.34 -18.93
CA TYR A 396 -4.82 -2.67 -19.98
C TYR A 396 -5.54 -3.99 -19.69
N ILE A 397 -6.85 -3.95 -19.51
CA ILE A 397 -7.71 -5.12 -19.34
C ILE A 397 -8.46 -5.38 -20.65
N PRO A 398 -8.15 -6.48 -21.38
CA PRO A 398 -8.76 -6.77 -22.66
C PRO A 398 -10.22 -7.25 -22.54
N LEU A 399 -10.99 -7.08 -23.62
CA LEU A 399 -12.36 -7.58 -23.71
C LEU A 399 -12.38 -9.11 -23.63
N SER A 400 -13.06 -9.64 -22.62
CA SER A 400 -13.20 -11.08 -22.38
C SER A 400 -14.63 -11.41 -21.92
N LEU A 401 -15.09 -12.64 -22.18
CA LEU A 401 -16.37 -13.13 -21.67
C LEU A 401 -16.14 -13.75 -20.30
N GLY A 402 -16.75 -13.20 -19.26
CA GLY A 402 -16.59 -13.71 -17.89
C GLY A 402 -15.19 -13.47 -17.30
N GLY A 403 -14.54 -12.37 -17.67
CA GLY A 403 -13.26 -11.94 -17.08
C GLY A 403 -13.39 -10.68 -16.22
N ALA A 404 -12.28 -9.99 -15.99
CA ALA A 404 -12.27 -8.70 -15.29
C ALA A 404 -12.92 -7.60 -16.16
N TYR A 405 -13.47 -6.57 -15.50
CA TYR A 405 -14.15 -5.48 -16.20
C TYR A 405 -13.15 -4.71 -17.12
N PRO A 406 -13.42 -4.65 -18.44
CA PRO A 406 -12.45 -4.19 -19.43
C PRO A 406 -12.25 -2.67 -19.36
N GLY A 407 -11.04 -2.20 -19.67
CA GLY A 407 -10.70 -0.78 -19.63
C GLY A 407 -9.19 -0.54 -19.65
N LEU A 408 -8.81 0.73 -19.85
CA LEU A 408 -7.43 1.19 -19.72
C LEU A 408 -7.30 1.98 -18.41
N TYR A 409 -6.58 1.40 -17.45
CA TYR A 409 -6.35 1.99 -16.13
C TYR A 409 -4.90 2.45 -16.03
N LEU A 410 -4.72 3.75 -15.84
CA LEU A 410 -3.41 4.40 -15.70
C LEU A 410 -3.24 4.87 -14.27
N PHE A 411 -2.12 4.51 -13.63
CA PHE A 411 -1.82 4.91 -12.26
C PHE A 411 -0.49 5.64 -12.15
N THR A 412 -0.53 6.85 -11.60
CA THR A 412 0.63 7.66 -11.21
C THR A 412 0.77 7.78 -9.69
N CYS A 413 -0.25 7.39 -8.92
CA CYS A 413 -0.25 7.48 -7.47
C CYS A 413 0.98 6.85 -6.79
N PRO A 414 1.45 7.39 -5.66
CA PRO A 414 2.48 6.77 -4.84
C PRO A 414 1.92 5.55 -4.09
N SER A 415 2.79 4.79 -3.41
CA SER A 415 2.42 3.58 -2.63
C SER A 415 2.11 2.33 -3.45
N ARG A 416 2.44 2.30 -4.75
CA ARG A 416 2.23 1.13 -5.61
C ARG A 416 3.47 0.26 -5.70
N PHE A 417 3.25 -1.04 -5.89
CA PHE A 417 4.34 -1.96 -6.21
C PHE A 417 4.77 -1.77 -7.66
N VAL A 418 6.06 -1.59 -7.89
CA VAL A 418 6.65 -1.58 -9.23
C VAL A 418 7.90 -2.43 -9.26
N ARG A 419 8.14 -3.15 -10.36
CA ARG A 419 9.35 -3.96 -10.54
C ARG A 419 9.93 -3.78 -11.93
N PRO A 420 11.26 -3.86 -12.08
CA PRO A 420 11.91 -3.73 -13.38
C PRO A 420 11.81 -5.03 -14.19
N VAL A 421 11.43 -4.91 -15.47
CA VAL A 421 11.43 -5.97 -16.50
C VAL A 421 12.06 -5.44 -17.78
N ARG A 422 12.56 -6.31 -18.64
CA ARG A 422 13.16 -5.94 -19.92
C ARG A 422 12.10 -5.91 -21.01
N ASN A 423 11.97 -4.82 -21.75
CA ASN A 423 11.07 -4.74 -22.90
C ASN A 423 11.77 -5.30 -24.14
N ILE A 424 11.22 -6.37 -24.75
CA ILE A 424 11.83 -7.05 -25.92
C ILE A 424 11.58 -6.27 -27.21
N SER A 425 10.52 -5.45 -27.24
CA SER A 425 10.08 -4.73 -28.43
C SER A 425 10.99 -3.55 -28.79
N VAL A 426 11.88 -3.14 -27.89
CA VAL A 426 12.85 -2.06 -28.09
C VAL A 426 14.23 -2.67 -28.32
N PRO A 427 14.90 -2.38 -29.45
CA PRO A 427 16.23 -2.92 -29.70
C PRO A 427 17.26 -2.33 -28.70
N PRO A 428 18.23 -3.14 -28.23
CA PRO A 428 19.19 -2.74 -27.18
C PRO A 428 20.15 -1.62 -27.57
N GLN A 429 20.13 -1.15 -28.82
CA GLN A 429 21.06 -0.14 -29.34
C GLN A 429 20.56 1.31 -29.20
N GLU A 430 19.27 1.54 -28.90
CA GLU A 430 18.67 2.89 -28.93
C GLU A 430 18.22 3.46 -27.56
N GLY A 431 18.34 2.71 -26.45
CA GLY A 431 17.93 3.25 -25.15
C GLY A 431 17.97 2.27 -23.98
N ASN A 432 17.49 2.76 -22.83
CA ASN A 432 17.28 1.97 -21.61
C ASN A 432 16.11 1.00 -21.87
N ASP A 433 16.37 -0.31 -21.86
CA ASP A 433 15.40 -1.36 -22.17
C ASP A 433 14.64 -1.88 -20.93
N VAL A 434 14.89 -1.29 -19.77
CA VAL A 434 14.29 -1.65 -18.49
C VAL A 434 13.04 -0.81 -18.22
N GLU A 435 11.88 -1.46 -18.22
CA GLU A 435 10.58 -0.89 -17.90
C GLU A 435 10.15 -1.25 -16.46
N LEU A 436 9.63 -0.30 -15.70
CA LEU A 436 9.03 -0.59 -14.38
C LEU A 436 7.55 -0.95 -14.53
N ILE A 437 7.18 -2.19 -14.23
CA ILE A 437 5.79 -2.65 -14.31
C ILE A 437 5.11 -2.75 -12.93
N GLY A 438 3.83 -2.47 -12.87
CA GLY A 438 2.96 -2.63 -11.71
C GLY A 438 2.27 -3.99 -11.63
N ALA A 439 1.58 -4.23 -10.51
CA ALA A 439 0.96 -5.52 -10.21
C ALA A 439 -0.31 -5.78 -11.03
N LEU A 440 -1.07 -4.73 -11.38
CA LEU A 440 -2.28 -4.88 -12.17
C LEU A 440 -1.96 -5.23 -13.62
N GLU A 441 -1.01 -4.52 -14.23
CA GLU A 441 -0.65 -4.75 -15.64
C GLU A 441 0.00 -6.12 -15.86
N GLN A 442 0.74 -6.64 -14.88
CA GLN A 442 1.40 -7.94 -14.99
C GLN A 442 0.44 -9.10 -15.28
N VAL A 443 -0.81 -9.05 -14.77
CA VAL A 443 -1.79 -10.12 -14.95
C VAL A 443 -2.17 -10.34 -16.42
N PHE A 444 -2.13 -9.26 -17.22
CA PHE A 444 -2.48 -9.27 -18.64
C PHE A 444 -1.25 -9.18 -19.55
N MET A 445 -0.04 -9.24 -18.97
CA MET A 445 1.21 -9.17 -19.69
C MET A 445 1.87 -10.52 -19.81
N GLU A 446 2.52 -10.71 -20.96
CA GLU A 446 3.25 -11.92 -21.27
C GLU A 446 4.75 -11.67 -21.15
N ILE A 447 5.35 -12.21 -20.08
CA ILE A 447 6.75 -11.99 -19.69
C ILE A 447 7.52 -13.31 -19.79
N SER A 448 8.55 -13.37 -20.62
CA SER A 448 9.40 -14.56 -20.77
C SER A 448 10.38 -14.71 -19.60
N CYS A 449 10.46 -15.90 -19.05
CA CYS A 449 11.53 -16.26 -18.13
C CYS A 449 12.84 -16.53 -18.91
N PRO A 450 14.01 -16.29 -18.30
CA PRO A 450 15.32 -16.45 -18.94
C PRO A 450 15.86 -17.89 -18.83
N ASP A 451 15.09 -18.79 -18.22
CA ASP A 451 15.39 -20.22 -18.05
C ASP A 451 15.21 -21.03 -19.36
N GLY A 452 14.79 -20.39 -20.45
CA GLY A 452 14.60 -21.02 -21.75
C GLY A 452 13.39 -21.97 -21.81
N GLY A 453 12.64 -22.08 -20.72
CA GLY A 453 11.39 -22.83 -20.68
C GLY A 453 10.24 -22.01 -21.24
N ASN A 454 9.29 -22.66 -21.90
CA ASN A 454 8.05 -21.99 -22.31
C ASN A 454 7.11 -21.69 -21.12
N GLY A 455 7.46 -22.04 -19.87
CA GLY A 455 6.65 -21.71 -18.68
C GLY A 455 5.20 -22.19 -18.73
N GLY A 456 4.88 -23.21 -19.55
CA GLY A 456 3.50 -23.66 -19.80
C GLY A 456 2.70 -22.80 -20.80
N ARG A 457 3.36 -21.92 -21.54
CA ARG A 457 2.77 -21.00 -22.49
C ARG A 457 2.14 -21.72 -23.68
N ARG A 458 0.99 -21.21 -24.11
CA ARG A 458 0.38 -21.60 -25.39
C ARG A 458 1.11 -20.83 -26.50
N ASN A 459 1.58 -21.52 -27.55
CA ASN A 459 2.34 -20.95 -28.67
C ASN A 459 1.67 -19.77 -29.40
N ASN A 460 0.42 -19.44 -29.09
CA ASN A 460 -0.37 -18.41 -29.74
C ASN A 460 -0.04 -16.96 -29.28
N PHE A 461 0.68 -16.77 -28.16
CA PHE A 461 1.04 -15.44 -27.65
C PHE A 461 2.56 -15.26 -27.61
N LEU A 462 3.06 -14.16 -28.19
CA LEU A 462 4.50 -13.80 -28.21
C LEU A 462 4.87 -12.96 -26.99
N ALA A 463 6.10 -13.12 -26.47
CA ALA A 463 6.51 -12.41 -25.26
C ALA A 463 6.77 -10.96 -25.61
N THR A 464 6.18 -10.04 -24.84
CA THR A 464 6.42 -8.61 -25.00
C THR A 464 7.61 -8.15 -24.16
N HIS A 465 7.80 -8.81 -23.01
CA HIS A 465 8.83 -8.51 -22.03
C HIS A 465 9.57 -9.77 -21.61
N GLY A 466 10.74 -9.61 -21.01
CA GLY A 466 11.52 -10.68 -20.41
C GLY A 466 12.01 -10.30 -19.02
N GLU A 467 12.22 -11.30 -18.17
CA GLU A 467 12.83 -11.09 -16.86
C GLU A 467 14.32 -10.70 -17.01
N ILE A 468 14.78 -9.77 -16.18
CA ILE A 468 16.18 -9.32 -16.17
C ILE A 468 17.10 -10.42 -15.63
N HIS A 469 16.66 -11.10 -14.58
CA HIS A 469 17.42 -12.16 -13.93
C HIS A 469 16.45 -13.16 -13.27
N PRO A 470 16.70 -14.48 -13.36
CA PRO A 470 15.79 -15.50 -12.81
C PRO A 470 15.59 -15.38 -11.29
N THR A 471 16.59 -14.89 -10.55
CA THR A 471 16.47 -14.66 -9.10
C THR A 471 15.67 -13.41 -8.72
N GLY A 472 15.15 -12.65 -9.69
CA GLY A 472 14.33 -11.45 -9.46
C GLY A 472 13.06 -11.73 -8.63
N ILE A 473 12.62 -12.98 -8.56
CA ILE A 473 11.48 -13.43 -7.74
C ILE A 473 11.81 -13.64 -6.26
N LEU A 474 13.10 -13.69 -5.91
CA LEU A 474 13.54 -13.98 -4.54
C LEU A 474 13.76 -12.68 -3.76
N SER A 475 13.48 -12.72 -2.46
CA SER A 475 13.89 -11.67 -1.53
C SER A 475 15.41 -11.70 -1.33
N VAL A 476 15.95 -10.64 -0.73
CA VAL A 476 17.39 -10.57 -0.41
C VAL A 476 17.82 -11.80 0.40
N VAL A 477 17.14 -12.13 1.50
CA VAL A 477 17.50 -13.29 2.34
C VAL A 477 17.38 -14.61 1.58
N ALA A 478 16.30 -14.79 0.82
CA ALA A 478 16.10 -16.03 0.06
C ALA A 478 17.15 -16.22 -1.05
N SER A 479 17.64 -15.13 -1.64
CA SER A 479 18.68 -15.16 -2.68
C SER A 479 20.10 -15.47 -2.16
N LEU A 480 20.30 -15.50 -0.83
CA LEU A 480 21.58 -15.89 -0.22
C LEU A 480 21.72 -17.41 -0.08
N THR A 481 20.62 -18.17 -0.17
CA THR A 481 20.66 -19.63 -0.07
C THR A 481 21.32 -20.21 -1.33
N PRO A 482 22.46 -20.91 -1.22
CA PRO A 482 23.12 -21.51 -2.37
C PRO A 482 22.27 -22.65 -2.94
N TRP A 483 22.17 -22.73 -4.28
CA TRP A 483 21.42 -23.77 -5.01
C TRP A 483 20.01 -24.04 -4.46
N SER A 484 19.26 -22.97 -4.15
CA SER A 484 17.91 -23.07 -3.60
C SER A 484 16.94 -23.85 -4.49
N ASP A 485 17.20 -23.92 -5.80
CA ASP A 485 16.47 -24.69 -6.80
C ASP A 485 16.62 -26.21 -6.65
N HIS A 486 17.68 -26.69 -5.98
CA HIS A 486 17.89 -28.11 -5.69
C HIS A 486 17.24 -28.55 -4.37
N ASN A 487 16.75 -27.60 -3.58
CA ASN A 487 16.11 -27.85 -2.31
C ASN A 487 14.58 -27.90 -2.45
N GLN A 488 13.93 -28.75 -1.65
CA GLN A 488 12.48 -28.67 -1.50
C GLN A 488 12.07 -27.32 -0.91
N SER A 489 11.00 -26.70 -1.44
CA SER A 489 10.56 -25.35 -1.05
C SER A 489 10.48 -25.08 0.46
N PRO A 490 9.93 -25.97 1.31
CA PRO A 490 9.88 -25.74 2.76
C PRO A 490 11.26 -25.58 3.42
N ARG A 491 12.32 -26.21 2.89
CA ARG A 491 13.69 -26.06 3.41
C ARG A 491 14.23 -24.66 3.15
N ASN A 492 13.93 -24.08 2.00
CA ASN A 492 14.30 -22.70 1.68
C ASN A 492 13.54 -21.70 2.57
N MET A 493 12.28 -21.97 2.88
CA MET A 493 11.47 -21.17 3.80
C MET A 493 12.07 -21.18 5.22
N TYR A 494 12.39 -22.38 5.74
CA TYR A 494 13.07 -22.52 7.03
C TYR A 494 14.44 -21.85 7.05
N GLN A 495 15.21 -21.95 5.98
CA GLN A 495 16.51 -21.27 5.89
C GLN A 495 16.35 -19.75 6.04
N CYS A 496 15.33 -19.15 5.42
CA CYS A 496 15.07 -17.70 5.58
C CYS A 496 14.79 -17.32 7.05
N GLN A 497 14.12 -18.19 7.80
CA GLN A 497 13.82 -17.97 9.21
C GLN A 497 15.05 -18.18 10.10
N MET A 498 15.78 -19.28 9.90
CA MET A 498 16.99 -19.60 10.66
C MET A 498 18.09 -18.56 10.42
N ALA A 499 18.27 -18.11 9.17
CA ALA A 499 19.22 -17.06 8.82
C ALA A 499 18.96 -15.74 9.56
N LYS A 500 17.71 -15.45 9.94
CA LYS A 500 17.34 -14.27 10.74
C LYS A 500 17.51 -14.47 12.25
N GLN A 501 17.76 -15.69 12.70
CA GLN A 501 17.93 -16.03 14.12
C GLN A 501 19.38 -16.38 14.47
N THR A 502 20.25 -16.60 13.47
CA THR A 502 21.65 -16.94 13.73
C THR A 502 22.38 -15.87 14.53
N MET A 503 23.26 -16.32 15.41
CA MET A 503 24.26 -15.46 16.03
C MET A 503 25.35 -15.18 14.99
N GLY A 504 25.44 -13.93 14.54
CA GLY A 504 26.43 -13.49 13.57
C GLY A 504 27.17 -12.24 14.05
N PHE A 505 27.93 -11.65 13.14
CA PHE A 505 28.49 -10.32 13.33
C PHE A 505 27.41 -9.28 13.00
N SER A 506 26.75 -8.74 14.03
CA SER A 506 25.56 -7.90 13.85
C SER A 506 25.87 -6.45 13.46
N LEU A 507 26.95 -5.87 13.97
CA LEU A 507 27.35 -4.48 13.74
C LEU A 507 28.80 -4.22 14.18
N GLN A 508 29.44 -3.22 13.57
CA GLN A 508 30.83 -2.82 13.91
C GLN A 508 30.89 -1.89 15.14
N SER A 509 29.88 -1.03 15.34
CA SER A 509 29.87 0.00 16.38
C SER A 509 29.31 -0.47 17.73
N ILE A 510 29.73 -1.65 18.23
CA ILE A 510 29.16 -2.27 19.45
C ILE A 510 29.44 -1.40 20.67
N HIS A 511 30.62 -0.80 20.76
CA HIS A 511 31.05 0.02 21.89
C HIS A 511 30.26 1.32 22.07
N CYS A 512 29.61 1.81 21.01
CA CYS A 512 28.86 3.07 21.04
C CYS A 512 27.35 2.87 21.24
N ARG A 513 26.92 1.64 21.59
CA ARG A 513 25.50 1.28 21.68
C ARG A 513 25.16 0.67 23.02
N ALA A 514 23.92 0.90 23.44
CA ALA A 514 23.33 0.36 24.67
C ALA A 514 22.04 -0.41 24.33
N ASP A 515 22.14 -1.34 23.39
CA ASP A 515 21.04 -2.24 23.03
C ASP A 515 20.78 -3.23 24.18
N GLN A 516 19.52 -3.62 24.38
CA GLN A 516 19.13 -4.46 25.53
C GLN A 516 19.83 -5.82 25.52
N LYS A 517 19.91 -6.46 24.36
CA LYS A 517 20.63 -7.72 24.14
C LYS A 517 21.24 -7.71 22.74
N LEU A 518 22.51 -8.09 22.64
CA LEU A 518 23.21 -8.32 21.38
C LEU A 518 23.91 -9.67 21.43
N TYR A 519 23.87 -10.37 20.31
CA TYR A 519 24.58 -11.62 20.10
C TYR A 519 25.72 -11.37 19.13
N HIS A 520 26.89 -11.93 19.41
CA HIS A 520 28.10 -11.66 18.64
C HIS A 520 28.92 -12.93 18.50
N LEU A 521 29.10 -13.38 17.25
CA LEU A 521 30.02 -14.47 16.93
C LEU A 521 31.46 -13.95 16.89
N GLN A 522 32.38 -14.59 17.61
CA GLN A 522 33.75 -14.09 17.75
C GLN A 522 34.59 -14.25 16.49
N THR A 523 34.48 -15.40 15.83
CA THR A 523 35.31 -15.77 14.65
C THR A 523 34.43 -16.13 13.45
N PRO A 524 33.58 -15.19 12.97
CA PRO A 524 32.77 -15.42 11.79
C PRO A 524 33.67 -15.55 10.54
N GLN A 525 33.23 -16.33 9.56
CA GLN A 525 33.92 -16.51 8.29
C GLN A 525 32.96 -16.28 7.14
N ASN A 526 33.50 -15.81 6.01
CA ASN A 526 32.72 -15.71 4.78
C ASN A 526 32.54 -17.11 4.19
N PRO A 527 31.36 -17.42 3.65
CA PRO A 527 31.09 -18.73 3.10
C PRO A 527 31.94 -18.98 1.85
N ILE A 528 32.50 -20.19 1.72
CA ILE A 528 33.27 -20.58 0.53
C ILE A 528 32.36 -20.58 -0.72
N VAL A 529 31.15 -21.11 -0.57
CA VAL A 529 30.11 -21.08 -1.60
C VAL A 529 29.22 -19.86 -1.36
N ARG A 530 29.24 -18.91 -2.29
CA ARG A 530 28.46 -17.67 -2.21
C ARG A 530 27.66 -17.42 -3.48
N THR A 531 26.50 -16.79 -3.32
CA THR A 531 25.70 -16.31 -4.45
C THR A 531 26.15 -14.91 -4.87
N SER A 532 25.87 -14.51 -6.11
CA SER A 532 26.12 -13.14 -6.58
C SER A 532 25.40 -12.07 -5.73
N ALA A 533 24.28 -12.44 -5.11
CA ALA A 533 23.56 -11.58 -4.18
C ALA A 533 24.35 -11.30 -2.89
N TYR A 534 25.16 -12.24 -2.41
CA TYR A 534 25.97 -12.08 -1.20
C TYR A 534 26.96 -10.91 -1.34
N GLU A 535 27.63 -10.85 -2.49
CA GLU A 535 28.56 -9.76 -2.85
C GLU A 535 27.82 -8.46 -3.15
N LYS A 536 26.71 -8.52 -3.91
CA LYS A 536 25.89 -7.35 -4.25
C LYS A 536 25.38 -6.59 -3.01
N TYR A 537 25.01 -7.31 -1.95
CA TYR A 537 24.52 -6.72 -0.70
C TYR A 537 25.61 -6.57 0.38
N SER A 538 26.88 -6.80 0.02
CA SER A 538 28.03 -6.66 0.91
C SER A 538 27.85 -7.40 2.24
N VAL A 539 27.24 -8.60 2.19
CA VAL A 539 27.01 -9.43 3.39
C VAL A 539 28.35 -9.92 3.97
N ASP A 540 29.42 -9.86 3.18
CA ASP A 540 30.82 -10.08 3.59
C ASP A 540 31.25 -9.19 4.77
N GLU A 541 30.65 -8.01 4.96
CA GLU A 541 30.95 -7.14 6.12
C GLU A 541 30.28 -7.62 7.42
N PHE A 542 29.25 -8.46 7.30
CA PHE A 542 28.46 -8.98 8.42
C PHE A 542 28.31 -10.50 8.36
N PRO A 543 29.43 -11.27 8.41
CA PRO A 543 29.36 -12.72 8.26
C PRO A 543 28.59 -13.37 9.42
N LEU A 544 27.81 -14.39 9.07
CA LEU A 544 26.73 -14.94 9.91
C LEU A 544 27.04 -16.31 10.50
N GLY A 545 28.19 -16.89 10.16
CA GLY A 545 28.54 -18.27 10.53
C GLY A 545 30.02 -18.55 10.32
N THR A 546 30.38 -19.84 10.31
CA THR A 546 31.75 -20.32 10.10
C THR A 546 31.74 -21.51 9.14
N ASN A 547 32.81 -21.69 8.36
CA ASN A 547 32.93 -22.86 7.48
C ASN A 547 33.37 -24.06 8.32
N ALA A 548 32.52 -25.08 8.39
CA ALA A 548 32.80 -26.33 9.10
C ALA A 548 33.10 -27.46 8.10
N ILE A 549 34.00 -28.38 8.49
CA ILE A 549 34.17 -29.64 7.77
C ILE A 549 33.07 -30.58 8.27
N VAL A 550 32.13 -30.90 7.40
CA VAL A 550 30.98 -31.76 7.71
C VAL A 550 31.20 -33.14 7.10
N ALA A 551 30.99 -34.18 7.90
CA ALA A 551 31.02 -35.57 7.44
C ALA A 551 29.63 -36.17 7.61
N VAL A 552 29.03 -36.65 6.52
CA VAL A 552 27.69 -37.27 6.52
C VAL A 552 27.87 -38.77 6.70
N LEU A 553 27.77 -39.23 7.95
CA LEU A 553 28.00 -40.62 8.36
C LEU A 553 27.16 -40.94 9.60
N ALA A 554 26.65 -42.16 9.66
CA ALA A 554 26.05 -42.71 10.88
C ALA A 554 27.16 -43.41 11.68
N TYR A 555 27.57 -42.85 12.83
CA TYR A 555 28.74 -43.35 13.58
C TYR A 555 28.49 -43.61 15.05
N SER A 556 28.08 -42.60 15.82
CA SER A 556 28.03 -42.75 17.28
C SER A 556 26.66 -43.16 17.82
N GLY A 557 25.61 -43.14 16.99
CA GLY A 557 24.23 -43.39 17.42
C GLY A 557 23.61 -42.27 18.25
N TYR A 558 24.32 -41.14 18.44
CA TYR A 558 23.84 -39.94 19.13
C TYR A 558 23.41 -38.84 18.14
N ASP A 559 23.45 -39.16 16.85
CA ASP A 559 23.15 -38.35 15.67
C ASP A 559 21.76 -38.67 15.09
N MET A 560 20.84 -39.20 15.93
CA MET A 560 19.46 -39.49 15.55
C MET A 560 18.57 -38.23 15.63
N GLU A 561 17.49 -38.19 14.84
CA GLU A 561 16.43 -37.16 14.92
C GLU A 561 16.96 -35.70 14.88
N ASP A 562 17.75 -35.38 13.85
CA ASP A 562 18.36 -34.07 13.58
C ASP A 562 19.48 -33.64 14.56
N ALA A 563 19.93 -34.52 15.46
CA ALA A 563 21.08 -34.26 16.30
C ALA A 563 22.40 -34.27 15.48
N MET A 564 23.33 -33.39 15.85
CA MET A 564 24.65 -33.31 15.25
C MET A 564 25.76 -33.42 16.29
N LEU A 565 26.88 -34.03 15.92
CA LEU A 565 28.05 -34.19 16.77
C LEU A 565 29.09 -33.11 16.46
N LEU A 566 29.62 -32.48 17.50
CA LEU A 566 30.69 -31.51 17.38
C LEU A 566 32.02 -32.11 17.86
N ASN A 567 33.09 -31.84 17.11
CA ASN A 567 34.42 -32.23 17.53
C ASN A 567 34.87 -31.38 18.73
N LYS A 568 35.08 -32.02 19.88
CA LYS A 568 35.53 -31.36 21.11
C LYS A 568 36.80 -30.53 20.90
N SER A 569 37.78 -31.05 20.16
CA SER A 569 39.03 -30.33 19.90
C SER A 569 38.80 -29.05 19.07
N SER A 570 37.78 -29.01 18.21
CA SER A 570 37.43 -27.82 17.45
C SER A 570 36.76 -26.77 18.33
N VAL A 571 35.85 -27.20 19.22
CA VAL A 571 35.18 -26.29 20.17
C VAL A 571 36.19 -25.67 21.14
N ASP A 572 37.13 -26.45 21.66
CA ASP A 572 38.20 -25.96 22.55
C ASP A 572 39.12 -24.93 21.86
N ARG A 573 39.20 -24.97 20.52
CA ARG A 573 39.92 -23.98 19.69
C ARG A 573 39.08 -22.77 19.28
N GLY A 574 37.84 -22.67 19.76
CA GLY A 574 36.96 -21.53 19.53
C GLY A 574 35.94 -21.69 18.39
N PHE A 575 35.71 -22.90 17.88
CA PHE A 575 34.66 -23.14 16.89
C PHE A 575 33.28 -22.76 17.45
N GLY A 576 32.61 -21.81 16.79
CA GLY A 576 31.27 -21.34 17.18
C GLY A 576 31.22 -20.53 18.47
N HIS A 577 32.35 -19.98 18.95
CA HIS A 577 32.37 -19.20 20.19
C HIS A 577 31.66 -17.85 20.02
N GLY A 578 30.74 -17.51 20.93
CA GLY A 578 29.95 -16.29 20.86
C GLY A 578 29.76 -15.60 22.20
N TYR A 579 29.56 -14.29 22.16
CA TYR A 579 29.32 -13.42 23.30
C TYR A 579 27.89 -12.90 23.30
N ILE A 580 27.35 -12.68 24.51
CA ILE A 580 26.08 -12.00 24.73
C ILE A 580 26.37 -10.71 25.50
N TYR A 581 26.05 -9.58 24.88
CA TYR A 581 26.12 -8.28 25.52
C TYR A 581 24.73 -7.88 26.01
N GLN A 582 24.63 -7.48 27.28
CA GLN A 582 23.39 -7.02 27.88
C GLN A 582 23.61 -5.68 28.57
N ALA A 583 22.89 -4.65 28.13
CA ALA A 583 22.90 -3.34 28.76
C ALA A 583 21.78 -3.24 29.81
N GLN A 584 22.11 -2.76 31.01
CA GLN A 584 21.15 -2.46 32.06
C GLN A 584 21.24 -0.98 32.46
N GLY A 585 20.16 -0.23 32.22
CA GLY A 585 20.06 1.16 32.65
C GLY A 585 19.53 1.25 34.07
N THR A 586 20.31 1.80 35.00
CA THR A 586 19.86 2.12 36.36
C THR A 586 19.68 3.63 36.50
N ALA A 587 18.44 4.09 36.70
CA ALA A 587 18.15 5.49 36.97
C ALA A 587 17.95 5.71 38.47
N SER A 588 18.88 6.41 39.14
CA SER A 588 18.66 6.88 40.51
C SER A 588 17.84 8.17 40.48
N ARG A 589 16.54 8.06 40.75
CA ARG A 589 15.70 9.24 41.01
C ARG A 589 15.85 9.60 42.49
N ARG A 590 16.71 10.58 42.80
CA ARG A 590 16.64 11.26 44.10
C ARG A 590 15.29 11.99 44.15
N ARG A 591 14.37 11.51 44.99
CA ARG A 591 13.19 12.31 45.39
C ARG A 591 13.71 13.41 46.31
N THR A 592 14.00 14.59 45.76
CA THR A 592 14.18 15.79 46.57
C THR A 592 12.81 16.20 47.11
N GLN A 593 12.60 15.98 48.41
CA GLN A 593 11.60 16.76 49.15
C GLN A 593 12.16 18.18 49.27
N GLY A 594 11.44 19.17 48.74
CA GLY A 594 11.75 20.58 48.91
C GLY A 594 12.57 21.20 47.79
N GLU A 595 11.95 22.17 47.12
CA GLU A 595 12.50 23.25 46.31
C GLU A 595 13.11 22.97 44.92
N ALA A 596 12.68 23.82 44.00
CA ALA A 596 12.93 23.77 42.58
C ALA A 596 14.24 24.46 42.21
N SER A 597 15.10 23.76 41.48
CA SER A 597 15.93 24.36 40.44
C SER A 597 16.29 23.29 39.41
N LEU A 598 15.87 23.52 38.17
CA LEU A 598 16.14 22.68 37.02
C LEU A 598 17.54 23.00 36.49
N GLU A 599 18.53 22.16 36.82
CA GLU A 599 19.72 21.98 35.98
C GLU A 599 19.74 20.54 35.46
N LYS A 600 19.41 20.37 34.17
CA LYS A 600 19.73 19.15 33.44
C LYS A 600 21.22 19.13 33.14
N ARG A 601 22.05 18.76 34.11
CA ARG A 601 23.40 18.24 33.81
C ARG A 601 23.26 16.82 33.27
N VAL A 602 23.54 16.65 31.99
CA VAL A 602 23.80 15.34 31.39
C VAL A 602 25.12 14.85 31.99
N LEU A 603 25.05 14.19 33.14
CA LEU A 603 26.17 13.43 33.68
C LEU A 603 26.35 12.22 32.77
N GLY A 604 27.48 12.19 32.05
CA GLY A 604 27.92 11.04 31.27
C GLY A 604 27.93 9.80 32.15
N GLY A 605 26.93 8.94 31.96
CA GLY A 605 26.85 7.67 32.66
C GLY A 605 27.96 6.75 32.16
N ARG A 606 28.80 6.25 33.06
CA ARG A 606 29.64 5.08 32.80
C ARG A 606 28.72 3.90 32.50
N PHE A 607 28.69 3.47 31.23
CA PHE A 607 28.04 2.23 30.84
C PHE A 607 28.91 1.06 31.30
N ARG A 608 28.42 0.23 32.23
CA ARG A 608 29.06 -1.03 32.59
C ARG A 608 28.56 -2.12 31.64
N ILE A 609 29.45 -2.65 30.81
CA ILE A 609 29.19 -3.83 29.98
C ILE A 609 29.48 -5.06 30.85
N LEU A 610 28.43 -5.81 31.20
CA LEU A 610 28.58 -7.11 31.89
C LEU A 610 28.75 -8.21 30.85
N LEU A 611 29.98 -8.71 30.69
CA LEU A 611 30.28 -9.92 29.92
C LEU A 611 30.03 -11.16 30.79
N SER A 612 29.02 -11.95 30.46
CA SER A 612 28.82 -13.29 31.05
C SER A 612 29.55 -14.33 30.21
N LEU A 613 30.82 -14.58 30.52
CA LEU A 613 31.55 -15.72 29.99
C LEU A 613 31.10 -17.01 30.71
N GLY A 614 30.68 -18.00 29.91
CA GLY A 614 30.35 -19.35 30.36
C GLY A 614 31.57 -20.13 30.83
N ASN A 615 32.10 -19.76 31.98
CA ASN A 615 32.68 -20.62 33.01
C ASN A 615 33.16 -19.73 34.16
N ARG A 616 32.87 -20.15 35.39
CA ARG A 616 33.05 -19.40 36.66
C ARG A 616 34.36 -18.60 36.75
N ARG A 617 34.37 -17.36 36.27
CA ARG A 617 35.24 -16.25 36.73
C ARG A 617 34.71 -14.93 36.14
N LYS A 618 34.17 -14.08 37.01
CA LYS A 618 33.81 -12.70 36.68
C LYS A 618 35.11 -11.92 36.54
N GLN A 619 35.48 -11.51 35.33
CA GLN A 619 36.48 -10.47 35.13
C GLN A 619 35.77 -9.19 34.71
N THR A 620 36.00 -8.15 35.48
CA THR A 620 35.64 -6.77 35.16
C THR A 620 36.75 -6.19 34.29
N VAL A 621 36.41 -5.67 33.12
CA VAL A 621 37.30 -4.82 32.33
C VAL A 621 36.74 -3.39 32.45
N ASP A 622 37.59 -2.47 32.90
CA ASP A 622 37.26 -1.05 33.14
C ASP A 622 37.18 -0.22 31.86
#